data_AF-A0A7V0JEP1-F1
#
_entry.id   AF-A0A7V0JEP1-F1
#
_cell.length_a   1.000
_cell.length_b   1.000
_cell.length_c   1.000
_cell.angle_alpha   90.00
_cell.angle_beta   90.00
_cell.angle_gamma   90.00
#
_symmetry.space_group_name_H-M   'P 1'
#
loop_
_entity.id
_entity.type
_entity.pdbx_description
1 polymer ?
#
loop_
_entity_poly.entity_id
_entity_poly.type
_entity_poly.pdbx_seq_one_letter_code
_entity_poly.pdbx_strand_id
1 'polypeptide(L)'
;MNRLFLTLGKAIMILSVMFPPSVVSAAGIAAVQSLNIKPYNNALTGFKSVCDCKVELFIVSEMQESNIVKKVKQTTPDVIIAIGIDALNRVSRMKDIPIVYLMVLNARTIPPSRNNITGVSMNIAPGKQLELLKEALPGIKRIGLLYDP
;
A
#
# COMPACT_ATOMS: atom_id res chain seq x y z
N MET A 1 1.08 -46.61 -39.51
CA MET A 1 1.14 -46.09 -38.13
C MET A 1 2.01 -44.84 -37.97
N ASN A 2 3.18 -44.75 -38.63
CA ASN A 2 4.13 -43.62 -38.44
C ASN A 2 3.65 -42.24 -38.94
N ARG A 3 2.75 -42.16 -39.92
CA ARG A 3 2.25 -40.86 -40.43
C ARG A 3 1.27 -40.18 -39.46
N LEU A 4 0.54 -40.95 -38.66
CA LEU A 4 -0.43 -40.44 -37.69
C LEU A 4 0.25 -39.79 -36.48
N PHE A 5 1.36 -40.39 -36.00
CA PHE A 5 2.19 -39.82 -34.93
C PHE A 5 2.88 -38.52 -35.36
N LEU A 6 3.29 -38.42 -36.63
CA LEU A 6 3.95 -37.22 -37.16
C LEU A 6 2.98 -36.04 -37.32
N THR A 7 1.72 -36.29 -37.69
CA THR A 7 0.67 -35.27 -37.77
C THR A 7 0.21 -34.82 -36.39
N LEU A 8 0.17 -35.72 -35.41
CA LEU A 8 -0.20 -35.38 -34.02
C LEU A 8 0.86 -34.47 -33.37
N GLY A 9 2.15 -34.75 -33.59
CA GLY A 9 3.24 -33.92 -33.09
C GLY A 9 3.25 -32.50 -33.68
N LYS A 10 2.91 -32.35 -34.96
CA LYS A 10 2.78 -31.04 -35.61
C LYS A 10 1.60 -30.24 -35.06
N ALA A 11 0.47 -30.88 -34.77
CA ALA A 11 -0.70 -30.21 -34.20
C ALA A 11 -0.42 -29.69 -32.77
N ILE A 12 0.29 -30.47 -31.96
CA ILE A 12 0.70 -30.07 -30.59
C ILE A 12 1.67 -28.88 -30.63
N MET A 13 2.62 -28.87 -31.57
CA MET A 13 3.60 -27.79 -31.72
C MET A 13 2.97 -26.47 -32.24
N ILE A 14 1.91 -26.55 -33.04
CA ILE A 14 1.16 -25.35 -33.49
C ILE A 14 0.28 -24.81 -32.36
N LEU A 15 -0.30 -25.69 -31.54
CA LEU A 15 -1.15 -25.30 -30.41
C LEU A 15 -0.36 -24.60 -29.29
N SER A 16 0.92 -24.94 -29.08
CA SER A 16 1.79 -24.27 -28.09
C SER A 16 2.23 -22.86 -28.51
N VAL A 17 2.18 -22.51 -29.80
CA VAL A 17 2.51 -21.16 -30.29
C VAL A 17 1.32 -20.20 -30.17
N MET A 18 0.08 -20.73 -30.15
CA MET A 18 -1.13 -19.92 -29.99
C MET A 18 -1.43 -19.53 -28.54
N PHE A 19 -0.74 -20.10 -27.55
CA PHE A 19 -0.76 -19.63 -26.17
C PHE A 19 0.55 -18.89 -25.87
N PRO A 20 0.66 -17.59 -26.20
CA PRO A 20 1.78 -16.81 -25.70
C PRO A 20 1.79 -16.93 -24.17
N PRO A 21 2.96 -17.09 -23.53
CA PRO A 21 3.05 -17.06 -22.08
C PRO A 21 2.40 -15.76 -21.63
N SER A 22 1.37 -15.87 -20.80
CA SER A 22 0.69 -14.71 -20.24
C SER A 22 1.77 -13.83 -19.62
N VAL A 23 1.90 -12.61 -20.13
CA VAL A 23 2.81 -11.63 -19.55
C VAL A 23 2.26 -11.38 -18.15
N VAL A 24 2.87 -12.00 -17.15
CA VAL A 24 2.57 -11.74 -15.75
C VAL A 24 3.06 -10.31 -15.53
N SER A 25 2.16 -9.35 -15.75
CA SER A 25 2.41 -7.95 -15.48
C SER A 25 2.56 -7.83 -13.97
N ALA A 26 3.79 -7.62 -13.49
CA ALA A 26 4.01 -7.31 -12.09
C ALA A 26 3.16 -6.08 -11.75
N ALA A 27 2.34 -6.17 -10.70
CA ALA A 27 1.45 -5.07 -10.33
C ALA A 27 2.29 -3.80 -10.06
N GLY A 28 1.95 -2.72 -10.76
CA GLY A 28 2.56 -1.42 -10.63
C GLY A 28 2.00 -0.71 -9.40
N ILE A 29 2.87 -0.37 -8.45
CA ILE A 29 2.47 0.25 -7.19
C ILE A 29 3.05 1.65 -7.10
N ALA A 30 2.20 2.63 -6.83
CA ALA A 30 2.63 3.96 -6.44
C ALA A 30 2.59 4.08 -4.91
N ALA A 31 3.75 4.13 -4.27
CA ALA A 31 3.86 4.44 -2.85
C ALA A 31 3.96 5.95 -2.67
N VAL A 32 3.00 6.54 -1.96
CA VAL A 32 2.98 7.96 -1.59
C VAL A 32 3.17 8.06 -0.08
N GLN A 33 4.20 8.75 0.36
CA GLN A 33 4.63 8.80 1.75
C GLN A 33 4.66 10.26 2.24
N SER A 34 4.12 10.57 3.43
CA SER A 34 4.09 11.96 3.90
C SER A 34 5.50 12.53 4.15
N LEU A 35 6.35 11.76 4.84
CA LEU A 35 7.67 12.18 5.33
C LEU A 35 8.72 11.08 5.12
N ASN A 36 9.99 11.43 4.92
CA ASN A 36 11.09 10.47 4.89
C ASN A 36 11.60 10.15 6.31
N ILE A 37 10.88 9.29 7.03
CA ILE A 37 11.22 8.90 8.40
C ILE A 37 11.24 7.37 8.56
N LYS A 38 12.06 6.89 9.51
CA LYS A 38 12.29 5.45 9.75
C LYS A 38 10.99 4.63 9.91
N PRO A 39 9.96 5.06 10.68
CA PRO A 39 8.73 4.28 10.78
C PRO A 39 8.03 4.06 9.44
N TYR A 40 8.02 5.06 8.55
CA TYR A 40 7.38 4.96 7.24
C TYR A 40 8.22 4.13 6.27
N ASN A 41 9.53 4.32 6.29
CA ASN A 41 10.48 3.53 5.50
C ASN A 41 10.39 2.03 5.87
N ASN A 42 10.23 1.72 7.16
CA ASN A 42 10.02 0.35 7.63
C ASN A 42 8.68 -0.22 7.17
N ALA A 43 7.59 0.56 7.23
CA ALA A 43 6.29 0.13 6.73
C ALA A 43 6.33 -0.20 5.23
N LEU A 44 6.98 0.65 4.43
CA LEU A 44 7.19 0.39 3.00
C LEU A 44 8.06 -0.84 2.76
N THR A 45 9.11 -1.03 3.56
CA THR A 45 10.00 -2.20 3.46
C THR A 45 9.25 -3.50 3.77
N GLY A 46 8.44 -3.52 4.84
CA GLY A 46 7.61 -4.68 5.17
C GLY A 46 6.55 -4.98 4.11
N PHE A 47 6.00 -3.95 3.45
CA PHE A 47 5.13 -4.14 2.29
C PHE A 47 5.89 -4.77 1.12
N LYS A 48 7.08 -4.24 0.78
CA LYS A 48 7.93 -4.79 -0.30
C LYS A 48 8.40 -6.21 -0.04
N SER A 49 8.51 -6.64 1.22
CA SER A 49 8.98 -8.00 1.54
C SER A 49 7.96 -9.10 1.22
N VAL A 50 6.70 -8.75 0.93
CA VAL A 50 5.62 -9.73 0.67
C VAL A 50 5.10 -9.71 -0.76
N CYS A 51 5.62 -8.83 -1.64
CA CYS A 51 5.28 -8.84 -3.06
C CYS A 51 6.50 -8.63 -3.96
N ASP A 52 6.53 -9.34 -5.08
CA ASP A 52 7.46 -9.07 -6.20
C ASP A 52 6.85 -8.01 -7.13
N CYS A 53 6.72 -6.81 -6.58
CA CYS A 53 5.93 -5.70 -7.13
C CYS A 53 6.84 -4.52 -7.47
N LYS A 54 6.59 -3.86 -8.60
CA LYS A 54 7.33 -2.65 -8.99
C LYS A 54 6.74 -1.46 -8.22
N VAL A 55 7.49 -0.97 -7.23
CA VAL A 55 7.05 0.16 -6.40
C VAL A 55 7.80 1.44 -6.80
N GLU A 56 7.05 2.46 -7.21
CA GLU A 56 7.55 3.83 -7.40
C GLU A 56 7.20 4.68 -6.17
N LEU A 57 8.20 5.32 -5.57
CA LEU A 57 8.05 6.06 -4.31
C LEU A 57 8.00 7.57 -4.56
N PHE A 58 7.00 8.21 -3.96
CA PHE A 58 6.82 9.66 -3.92
C PHE A 58 6.75 10.13 -2.47
N ILE A 59 7.61 11.09 -2.10
CA ILE A 59 7.66 11.62 -0.72
C ILE A 59 7.08 13.04 -0.73
N VAL A 60 5.94 13.24 -0.09
CA VAL A 60 5.17 14.50 -0.13
C VAL A 60 6.01 15.68 0.36
N SER A 61 6.73 15.53 1.47
CA SER A 61 7.56 16.61 2.03
C SER A 61 8.73 17.03 1.14
N GLU A 62 9.15 16.18 0.20
CA GLU A 62 10.26 16.44 -0.71
C GLU A 62 9.77 16.98 -2.07
N MET A 63 8.46 17.16 -2.23
CA MET A 63 7.82 17.56 -3.47
C MET A 63 7.14 18.92 -3.32
N GLN A 64 7.18 19.73 -4.39
CA GLN A 64 6.33 20.91 -4.49
C GLN A 64 4.85 20.49 -4.63
N GLU A 65 3.95 21.20 -3.95
CA GLU A 65 2.56 20.79 -3.70
C GLU A 65 1.80 20.33 -4.96
N SER A 66 2.03 20.93 -6.12
CA SER A 66 1.15 20.82 -7.29
C SER A 66 1.27 19.56 -8.15
N ASN A 67 2.13 18.58 -7.84
CA ASN A 67 2.50 17.57 -8.85
C ASN A 67 2.21 16.09 -8.51
N ILE A 68 1.89 15.72 -7.26
CA ILE A 68 1.93 14.29 -6.90
C ILE A 68 0.80 13.47 -7.52
N VAL A 69 -0.44 13.98 -7.57
CA VAL A 69 -1.57 13.27 -8.20
C VAL A 69 -1.29 13.05 -9.69
N LYS A 70 -0.70 14.04 -10.36
CA LYS A 70 -0.34 13.96 -11.78
C LYS A 70 0.75 12.92 -11.99
N LYS A 71 1.85 12.97 -11.21
CA LYS A 71 2.94 12.01 -11.27
C LYS A 71 2.46 10.58 -11.00
N VAL A 72 1.67 10.37 -9.94
CA VAL A 72 1.08 9.06 -9.64
C VAL A 72 0.21 8.56 -10.79
N LYS A 73 -0.59 9.41 -11.44
CA LYS A 73 -1.36 8.99 -12.62
C LYS A 73 -0.48 8.60 -13.82
N GLN A 74 0.66 9.25 -13.99
CA GLN A 74 1.60 8.97 -15.08
C GLN A 74 2.28 7.59 -14.94
N THR A 75 2.34 7.04 -13.72
CA THR A 75 2.88 5.69 -13.50
C THR A 75 1.85 4.60 -13.77
N THR A 76 0.60 4.96 -14.07
CA THR A 76 -0.54 4.05 -14.30
C THR A 76 -0.58 2.89 -13.30
N PRO A 77 -0.63 3.17 -11.98
CA PRO A 77 -0.50 2.14 -10.96
C PRO A 77 -1.81 1.36 -10.81
N ASP A 78 -1.67 0.08 -10.50
CA ASP A 78 -2.79 -0.80 -10.14
C ASP A 78 -3.31 -0.49 -8.73
N VAL A 79 -2.41 -0.09 -7.82
CA VAL A 79 -2.72 0.26 -6.43
C VAL A 79 -1.84 1.41 -5.95
N ILE A 80 -2.42 2.27 -5.13
CA ILE A 80 -1.69 3.32 -4.41
C ILE A 80 -1.54 2.93 -2.95
N ILE A 81 -0.31 2.93 -2.44
CA ILE A 81 -0.04 2.80 -1.01
C ILE A 81 0.16 4.20 -0.43
N ALA A 82 -0.71 4.63 0.47
CA ALA A 82 -0.60 5.93 1.14
C ALA A 82 -0.06 5.76 2.56
N ILE A 83 1.15 6.25 2.84
CA ILE A 83 1.82 6.10 4.14
C ILE A 83 1.82 7.45 4.86
N GLY A 84 0.95 7.58 5.87
CA GLY A 84 0.74 8.82 6.62
C GLY A 84 -0.47 9.63 6.14
N ILE A 85 -0.94 10.54 7.00
CA ILE A 85 -2.20 11.28 6.78
C ILE A 85 -2.11 12.26 5.59
N ASP A 86 -0.99 12.98 5.42
CA ASP A 86 -0.84 13.93 4.29
C ASP A 86 -0.78 13.20 2.94
N ALA A 87 -0.08 12.07 2.88
CA ALA A 87 -0.07 11.20 1.71
C ALA A 87 -1.48 10.77 1.33
N LEU A 88 -2.23 10.24 2.30
CA LEU A 88 -3.62 9.83 2.09
C LEU A 88 -4.49 11.01 1.63
N ASN A 89 -4.41 12.17 2.30
CA ASN A 89 -5.17 13.36 1.93
C ASN A 89 -4.91 13.81 0.50
N ARG A 90 -3.66 13.63 0.02
CA ARG A 90 -3.26 14.07 -1.30
C ARG A 90 -3.75 13.15 -2.42
N VAL A 91 -3.84 11.84 -2.17
CA VAL A 91 -4.35 10.86 -3.15
C VAL A 91 -5.83 10.51 -2.99
N SER A 92 -6.45 10.83 -1.85
CA SER A 92 -7.81 10.44 -1.49
C SER A 92 -8.90 10.94 -2.45
N ARG A 93 -8.59 11.90 -3.33
CA ARG A 93 -9.51 12.39 -4.36
C ARG A 93 -9.56 11.49 -5.60
N MET A 94 -8.60 10.58 -5.75
CA MET A 94 -8.54 9.63 -6.86
C MET A 94 -9.52 8.50 -6.62
N LYS A 95 -10.52 8.37 -7.50
CA LYS A 95 -11.62 7.41 -7.32
C LYS A 95 -11.41 6.10 -8.11
N ASP A 96 -10.61 6.16 -9.16
CA ASP A 96 -10.50 5.08 -10.16
C ASP A 96 -9.42 4.05 -9.81
N ILE A 97 -8.57 4.34 -8.83
CA ILE A 97 -7.44 3.48 -8.43
C ILE A 97 -7.64 3.08 -6.96
N PRO A 98 -7.55 1.80 -6.60
CA PRO A 98 -7.56 1.36 -5.21
C PRO A 98 -6.46 2.03 -4.38
N ILE A 99 -6.82 2.51 -3.19
CA ILE A 99 -5.90 3.15 -2.25
C ILE A 99 -5.86 2.32 -0.98
N VAL A 100 -4.67 1.87 -0.59
CA VAL A 100 -4.42 1.19 0.68
C VAL A 100 -3.60 2.13 1.57
N TYR A 101 -4.18 2.59 2.67
CA TYR A 101 -3.47 3.45 3.62
C TYR A 101 -2.74 2.65 4.71
N LEU A 102 -1.64 3.21 5.18
CA LEU A 102 -0.82 2.71 6.29
C LEU A 102 -0.38 3.90 7.14
N MET A 103 -0.02 3.65 8.40
CA MET A 103 0.52 4.69 9.27
C MET A 103 -0.41 5.91 9.45
N VAL A 104 -1.74 5.69 9.45
CA VAL A 104 -2.76 6.73 9.65
C VAL A 104 -3.44 6.55 11.00
N LEU A 105 -3.31 7.54 11.89
CA LEU A 105 -3.87 7.50 13.25
C LEU A 105 -5.39 7.32 13.24
N ASN A 106 -6.12 8.18 12.53
CA ASN A 106 -7.59 8.13 12.49
C ASN A 106 -8.11 8.09 11.06
N ALA A 107 -8.28 6.89 10.52
CA ALA A 107 -8.89 6.69 9.21
C ALA A 107 -10.43 6.78 9.22
N ARG A 108 -11.08 6.98 10.38
CA ARG A 108 -12.55 7.16 10.44
C ARG A 108 -13.01 8.47 9.80
N THR A 109 -12.08 9.39 9.53
CA THR A 109 -12.35 10.62 8.80
C THR A 109 -12.55 10.39 7.30
N ILE A 110 -12.24 9.19 6.79
CA ILE A 110 -12.51 8.80 5.40
C ILE A 110 -14.03 8.64 5.26
N PRO A 111 -14.69 9.42 4.38
CA PRO A 111 -16.14 9.30 4.20
C PRO A 111 -16.54 7.90 3.74
N PRO A 112 -17.66 7.33 4.24
CA PRO A 112 -18.15 6.02 3.82
C PRO A 112 -18.37 5.89 2.30
N SER A 113 -18.57 7.00 1.59
CA SER A 113 -18.70 7.06 0.14
C SER A 113 -17.40 6.79 -0.64
N ARG A 114 -16.26 6.63 0.04
CA ARG A 114 -14.95 6.34 -0.57
C ARG A 114 -14.67 4.84 -0.61
N ASN A 115 -15.41 4.12 -1.44
CA ASN A 115 -15.37 2.65 -1.53
C ASN A 115 -14.03 2.09 -2.06
N ASN A 116 -13.18 2.91 -2.68
CA ASN A 116 -11.87 2.50 -3.20
C ASN A 116 -10.72 2.72 -2.20
N ILE A 117 -11.02 3.08 -0.94
CA ILE A 117 -10.00 3.33 0.09
C ILE A 117 -10.15 2.30 1.21
N THR A 118 -9.07 1.58 1.51
CA THR A 118 -8.96 0.63 2.63
C THR A 118 -7.59 0.76 3.28
N GLY A 119 -7.27 0.02 4.33
CA GLY A 119 -5.94 0.08 4.93
C GLY A 119 -5.82 -0.39 6.37
N VAL A 120 -4.68 -0.06 6.97
CA VAL A 120 -4.34 -0.39 8.36
C VAL A 120 -4.15 0.91 9.16
N SER A 121 -5.05 1.14 10.12
CA SER A 121 -5.01 2.31 11.01
C SER A 121 -4.01 2.11 12.15
N MET A 122 -3.29 3.16 12.54
CA MET A 122 -2.44 3.20 13.74
C MET A 122 -3.24 3.47 15.02
N ASN A 123 -4.37 2.80 15.20
CA ASN A 123 -5.08 2.87 16.46
C ASN A 123 -4.51 1.81 17.42
N ILE A 124 -3.71 2.27 18.38
CA ILE A 124 -3.33 1.46 19.54
C ILE A 124 -4.39 1.69 20.61
N ALA A 125 -5.00 0.61 21.10
CA ALA A 125 -5.98 0.72 22.18
C ALA A 125 -5.32 1.35 23.42
N PRO A 126 -5.89 2.41 24.02
CA PRO A 126 -5.33 3.03 25.22
C PRO A 126 -5.09 2.03 26.37
N GLY A 127 -5.96 1.02 26.50
CA GLY A 127 -5.79 -0.05 27.47
C GLY A 127 -4.44 -0.76 27.37
N LYS A 128 -3.95 -1.01 26.15
CA LYS A 128 -2.65 -1.65 25.92
C LYS A 128 -1.47 -0.76 26.34
N GLN A 129 -1.61 0.55 26.20
CA GLN A 129 -0.62 1.51 26.71
C GLN A 129 -0.61 1.54 28.24
N LEU A 130 -1.79 1.48 28.87
CA LEU A 130 -1.94 1.44 30.32
C LEU A 130 -1.41 0.14 30.93
N GLU A 131 -1.63 -1.01 30.27
CA GLU A 131 -1.07 -2.31 30.67
C GLU A 131 0.45 -2.25 30.73
N LEU A 132 1.10 -1.78 29.66
CA LEU A 132 2.56 -1.62 29.61
C LEU A 132 3.09 -0.65 30.68
N LEU A 133 2.36 0.44 30.97
CA LEU A 133 2.73 1.37 32.04
C LEU A 133 2.68 0.70 33.42
N LYS A 134 1.68 -0.17 33.64
CA LYS A 134 1.53 -0.90 34.90
C LYS A 134 2.62 -1.97 35.07
N GLU A 135 3.01 -2.63 34.00
CA GLU A 135 4.13 -3.59 33.98
C GLU A 135 5.46 -2.90 34.28
N ALA A 136 5.72 -1.75 33.63
CA ALA A 136 6.95 -1.00 33.81
C ALA A 136 7.03 -0.27 35.17
N LEU A 137 5.90 0.22 35.69
CA LEU A 137 5.81 1.03 36.91
C LEU A 137 4.65 0.53 37.81
N PRO A 138 4.81 -0.61 38.50
CA PRO A 138 3.72 -1.29 39.22
C PRO A 138 3.09 -0.49 40.37
N GLY A 139 3.81 0.51 40.90
CA GLY A 139 3.32 1.39 41.98
C GLY A 139 2.60 2.66 41.52
N ILE A 140 2.44 2.88 40.21
CA ILE A 140 1.87 4.13 39.71
C ILE A 140 0.38 4.26 40.06
N LYS A 141 -0.01 5.39 40.67
CA LYS A 141 -1.40 5.65 41.10
C LYS A 141 -2.05 6.84 40.38
N ARG A 142 -1.26 7.66 39.68
CA ARG A 142 -1.72 8.87 38.99
C ARG A 142 -1.03 8.96 37.64
N ILE A 143 -1.82 9.20 36.59
CA ILE A 143 -1.33 9.37 35.21
C ILE A 143 -1.89 10.70 34.73
N GLY A 144 -1.01 11.65 34.40
CA GLY A 144 -1.39 12.91 33.75
C GLY A 144 -1.37 12.74 32.25
N LEU A 145 -2.41 13.23 31.56
CA LEU A 145 -2.47 13.27 30.10
C LEU A 145 -2.33 14.72 29.65
N LEU A 146 -1.25 15.02 28.95
CA LEU A 146 -1.09 16.29 28.23
C LEU A 146 -1.56 16.08 26.79
N TYR A 147 -2.49 16.91 26.33
CA TYR A 147 -3.03 16.87 24.98
C TYR A 147 -3.40 18.28 24.52
N ASP A 148 -3.57 18.43 23.20
CA ASP A 148 -4.13 19.62 22.56
C ASP A 148 -5.63 19.37 22.31
N PRO A 149 -6.55 20.12 22.96
CA PRO A 149 -8.00 19.86 22.92
C PRO A 149 -8.68 20.20 21.59
#